data_AF-A0A2R4TFK6-F1
#
_entry.id   AF-A0A2R4TFK6-F1
#
_cell.length_a   1.000
_cell.length_b   1.000
_cell.length_c   1.000
_cell.angle_alpha   90.00
_cell.angle_beta   90.00
_cell.angle_gamma   90.00
#
_symmetry.space_group_name_H-M   'P 1'
#
loop_
_entity.id
_entity.type
_entity.pdbx_description
1 polymer ?
#
loop_
_entity_poly.entity_id
_entity_poly.type
_entity_poly.pdbx_seq_one_letter_code
_entity_poly.pdbx_strand_id
1 'polypeptide(L)'
;MMTNRTSDLEGAKVATFRRRPQALPRQRRSSGDELRHGQVLTTKVGLQIPAGMSYEDWEQAGRQLSGIVDSSSWWLGDWLVHGKDHYTDRYQRGIRTAGLQYQTLRNYAWVARRFEFGRRRHALTFQHHAEIASLPVEEQELWLDRAEQKKWTTKQLRGALRMARADEPRSAKQLETTRRLALPGSRLQWWHKAAEQSGLGLEQWVLETLDSAAGQALDEMAEMEEVQERASISA
;
A
#
# COMPACT_ATOMS: atom_id res chain seq x y z
N MET A 1 -56.87 -21.52 -20.61
CA MET A 1 -57.03 -20.99 -21.98
C MET A 1 -56.09 -19.81 -22.12
N MET A 2 -55.24 -19.81 -23.15
CA MET A 2 -54.43 -18.67 -23.69
C MET A 2 -53.31 -18.11 -22.78
N THR A 3 -52.02 -18.50 -22.90
CA THR A 3 -50.98 -18.38 -23.96
C THR A 3 -50.01 -17.21 -23.76
N ASN A 4 -48.72 -17.57 -23.70
CA ASN A 4 -47.54 -16.91 -24.31
C ASN A 4 -47.05 -15.55 -23.78
N ARG A 5 -45.76 -15.16 -23.81
CA ARG A 5 -44.43 -15.76 -24.16
C ARG A 5 -43.43 -14.60 -23.97
N THR A 6 -42.15 -14.89 -23.62
CA THR A 6 -40.89 -14.14 -23.96
C THR A 6 -40.89 -12.61 -23.85
N SER A 7 -39.97 -11.92 -23.18
CA SER A 7 -38.50 -11.89 -23.23
C SER A 7 -38.11 -10.71 -22.31
N ASP A 8 -36.99 -10.70 -21.61
CA ASP A 8 -35.89 -9.82 -22.02
C ASP A 8 -34.60 -10.23 -21.31
N LEU A 9 -33.68 -10.77 -22.10
CA LEU A 9 -32.26 -10.90 -21.79
C LEU A 9 -31.57 -9.73 -22.47
N GLU A 10 -31.33 -8.63 -21.75
CA GLU A 10 -30.44 -7.57 -22.21
C GLU A 10 -29.50 -7.12 -21.10
N GLY A 11 -28.20 -7.25 -21.33
CA GLY A 11 -27.19 -6.65 -20.45
C GLY A 11 -25.85 -7.37 -20.27
N ALA A 12 -25.48 -8.35 -21.11
CA ALA A 12 -24.10 -8.84 -21.12
C ALA A 12 -23.18 -7.78 -21.76
N LYS A 13 -22.61 -6.88 -20.95
CA LYS A 13 -21.60 -5.92 -21.39
C LYS A 13 -20.22 -6.55 -21.35
N VAL A 14 -19.77 -7.02 -22.51
CA VAL A 14 -18.35 -7.31 -22.78
C VAL A 14 -17.62 -5.96 -22.84
N ALA A 15 -16.66 -5.73 -21.95
CA ALA A 15 -15.77 -4.58 -22.05
C ALA A 15 -14.80 -4.80 -23.23
N THR A 16 -15.18 -4.32 -24.42
CA THR A 16 -14.28 -4.22 -25.58
C THR A 16 -14.13 -2.76 -25.95
N PHE A 17 -12.92 -2.25 -25.82
CA PHE A 17 -12.52 -0.98 -26.43
C PHE A 17 -12.48 -1.19 -27.95
N ARG A 18 -13.22 -0.37 -28.71
CA ARG A 18 -13.21 -0.39 -30.18
C ARG A 18 -13.05 1.01 -30.75
N ARG A 19 -12.20 1.11 -31.79
CA ARG A 19 -12.64 1.63 -33.10
C ARG A 19 -11.94 0.88 -34.25
N ARG A 20 -12.67 0.78 -35.35
CA ARG A 20 -12.65 -0.10 -36.55
C ARG A 20 -12.37 0.76 -37.81
N PRO A 21 -12.45 0.30 -39.09
CA PRO A 21 -12.16 -1.02 -39.72
C PRO A 21 -11.43 -0.92 -41.11
N GLN A 22 -11.06 -2.06 -41.72
CA GLN A 22 -11.25 -2.27 -43.17
C GLN A 22 -11.58 -3.75 -43.46
N ALA A 23 -12.46 -3.98 -44.43
CA ALA A 23 -13.25 -5.19 -44.61
C ALA A 23 -12.80 -6.05 -45.79
N LEU A 24 -12.92 -7.38 -45.67
CA LEU A 24 -13.16 -8.33 -46.77
C LEU A 24 -14.01 -9.51 -46.25
N PRO A 25 -14.95 -10.09 -47.05
CA PRO A 25 -15.93 -11.07 -46.57
C PRO A 25 -15.63 -12.54 -46.99
N ARG A 26 -16.41 -13.46 -46.40
CA ARG A 26 -16.50 -14.95 -46.60
C ARG A 26 -15.54 -15.73 -45.69
N GLN A 27 -15.91 -16.80 -44.99
CA GLN A 27 -16.99 -17.77 -45.17
C GLN A 27 -17.39 -18.36 -43.80
N ARG A 28 -18.67 -18.72 -43.65
CA ARG A 28 -19.26 -19.38 -42.47
C ARG A 28 -18.64 -20.78 -42.32
N ARG A 29 -17.80 -20.98 -41.32
CA ARG A 29 -17.57 -22.30 -40.71
C ARG A 29 -18.00 -22.22 -39.26
N SER A 30 -19.09 -22.91 -38.97
CA SER A 30 -19.60 -23.20 -37.63
C SER A 30 -18.58 -24.05 -36.90
N SER A 31 -17.67 -23.39 -36.17
CA SER A 31 -16.71 -24.01 -35.24
C SER A 31 -16.75 -23.28 -33.89
N GLY A 32 -17.92 -22.72 -33.54
CA GLY A 32 -18.10 -21.86 -32.36
C GLY A 32 -18.88 -22.50 -31.21
N ASP A 33 -19.40 -23.73 -31.39
CA ASP A 33 -20.29 -24.38 -30.42
C ASP A 33 -19.55 -25.39 -29.51
N GLU A 34 -18.44 -25.96 -29.97
CA GLU A 34 -17.65 -26.92 -29.17
C GLU A 34 -16.76 -26.24 -28.10
N LEU A 35 -16.43 -24.96 -28.25
CA LEU A 35 -15.52 -24.24 -27.34
C LEU A 35 -16.20 -23.63 -26.10
N ARG A 36 -17.51 -23.78 -25.94
CA ARG A 36 -18.28 -23.16 -24.84
C ARG A 36 -18.66 -24.11 -23.71
N HIS A 37 -18.38 -25.40 -23.84
CA HIS A 37 -18.82 -26.43 -22.89
C HIS A 37 -18.04 -26.47 -21.57
N GLY A 38 -16.98 -25.66 -21.42
CA GLY A 38 -16.15 -25.63 -20.21
C GLY A 38 -15.89 -24.24 -19.63
N GLN A 39 -16.57 -23.18 -20.09
CA GLN A 39 -16.31 -21.83 -19.60
C GLN A 39 -17.27 -21.44 -18.47
N VAL A 40 -16.71 -21.10 -17.31
CA VAL A 40 -17.45 -20.48 -16.21
C VAL A 40 -17.90 -19.08 -16.62
N LEU A 41 -19.17 -18.75 -16.37
CA LEU A 41 -19.73 -17.43 -16.69
C LEU A 41 -19.80 -16.55 -15.44
N THR A 42 -19.07 -15.44 -15.45
CA THR A 42 -19.08 -14.44 -14.37
C THR A 42 -20.17 -13.40 -14.61
N THR A 43 -20.99 -13.16 -13.58
CA THR A 43 -21.98 -12.07 -13.57
C THR A 43 -21.66 -11.11 -12.43
N LYS A 44 -22.37 -9.97 -12.36
CA LYS A 44 -22.22 -9.03 -11.23
C LYS A 44 -22.53 -9.66 -9.87
N VAL A 45 -23.40 -10.66 -9.82
CA VAL A 45 -23.97 -11.21 -8.57
C VAL A 45 -23.59 -12.67 -8.31
N GLY A 46 -22.81 -13.29 -9.19
CA GLY A 46 -22.47 -14.70 -9.02
C GLY A 46 -21.74 -15.32 -10.19
N LEU A 47 -21.40 -16.59 -9.99
CA LEU A 47 -20.65 -17.43 -10.90
C LEU A 47 -21.54 -18.59 -11.36
N GLN A 48 -21.72 -18.73 -12.67
CA GLN A 48 -22.46 -19.86 -13.25
C GLN A 48 -21.48 -20.90 -13.77
N ILE A 49 -21.55 -22.10 -13.19
CA ILE A 49 -20.70 -23.24 -13.54
C ILE A 49 -21.51 -24.19 -14.43
N PRO A 50 -21.06 -24.49 -15.67
CA PRO A 50 -21.73 -25.43 -16.55
C PRO A 50 -21.85 -26.83 -15.92
N ALA A 51 -22.98 -27.48 -16.15
CA ALA A 51 -23.16 -28.90 -15.80
C ALA A 51 -22.20 -29.75 -16.65
N GLY A 52 -21.48 -30.67 -16.00
CA GLY A 52 -20.50 -31.54 -16.67
C GLY A 52 -19.09 -30.94 -16.80
N MET A 53 -18.82 -29.80 -16.17
CA MET A 53 -17.46 -29.26 -16.06
C MET A 53 -16.51 -30.26 -15.39
N SER A 54 -15.32 -30.44 -15.97
CA SER A 54 -14.26 -31.27 -15.39
C SER A 54 -13.72 -30.65 -14.10
N TYR A 55 -13.10 -31.46 -13.24
CA TYR A 55 -12.47 -30.95 -12.02
C TYR A 55 -11.31 -30.00 -12.37
N GLU A 56 -10.54 -30.33 -13.41
CA GLU A 56 -9.40 -29.55 -13.88
C GLU A 56 -9.83 -28.16 -14.39
N ASP A 57 -10.92 -28.09 -15.18
CA ASP A 57 -11.46 -26.82 -15.66
C ASP A 57 -12.04 -25.99 -14.52
N TRP A 58 -12.71 -26.63 -13.57
CA TRP A 58 -13.22 -25.98 -12.37
C TRP A 58 -12.10 -25.39 -11.51
N GLU A 59 -11.02 -26.15 -11.29
CA GLU A 59 -9.86 -25.71 -10.54
C GLU A 59 -9.15 -24.55 -11.26
N GLN A 60 -9.02 -24.63 -12.59
CA GLN A 60 -8.45 -23.58 -13.41
C GLN A 60 -9.27 -22.28 -13.34
N ALA A 61 -10.60 -22.37 -13.38
CA ALA A 61 -11.48 -21.23 -13.19
C ALA A 61 -11.30 -20.61 -11.79
N GLY A 62 -11.18 -21.45 -10.76
CA GLY A 62 -10.86 -21.00 -9.39
C GLY A 62 -9.54 -20.22 -9.32
N ARG A 63 -8.48 -20.71 -9.97
CA ARG A 63 -7.19 -20.01 -10.07
C ARG A 63 -7.31 -18.66 -10.77
N GLN A 64 -8.06 -18.59 -11.87
CA GLN A 64 -8.30 -17.34 -12.60
C GLN A 64 -9.05 -16.32 -11.75
N LEU A 65 -10.11 -16.73 -11.07
CA LEU A 65 -10.88 -15.86 -10.16
C LEU A 65 -10.00 -15.33 -9.04
N SER A 66 -9.21 -16.19 -8.41
CA SER A 66 -8.24 -15.78 -7.38
C SER A 66 -7.26 -14.75 -7.91
N GLY A 67 -6.72 -14.97 -9.12
CA GLY A 67 -5.82 -14.02 -9.79
C GLY A 67 -6.48 -12.66 -10.04
N ILE A 68 -7.75 -12.62 -10.46
CA ILE A 68 -8.49 -11.37 -10.64
C ILE A 68 -8.67 -10.64 -9.30
N VAL A 69 -9.07 -11.36 -8.25
CA VAL A 69 -9.27 -10.78 -6.91
C VAL A 69 -7.96 -10.19 -6.39
N ASP A 70 -6.85 -10.92 -6.49
CA ASP A 70 -5.54 -10.42 -6.07
C ASP A 70 -5.09 -9.21 -6.89
N SER A 71 -5.21 -9.29 -8.23
CA SER A 71 -4.83 -8.21 -9.15
C SER A 71 -5.67 -6.95 -8.96
N SER A 72 -6.92 -7.07 -8.53
CA SER A 72 -7.81 -5.92 -8.32
C SER A 72 -7.26 -4.93 -7.30
N SER A 73 -6.53 -5.42 -6.29
CA SER A 73 -5.89 -4.57 -5.27
C SER A 73 -4.79 -3.70 -5.91
N TRP A 74 -4.00 -4.28 -6.82
CA TRP A 74 -3.01 -3.54 -7.60
C TRP A 74 -3.67 -2.50 -8.51
N TRP A 75 -4.70 -2.87 -9.27
CA TRP A 75 -5.38 -1.95 -10.19
C TRP A 75 -6.00 -0.75 -9.48
N LEU A 76 -6.65 -0.98 -8.34
CA LEU A 76 -7.22 0.08 -7.52
C LEU A 76 -6.14 0.98 -6.91
N GLY A 77 -5.02 0.38 -6.48
CA GLY A 77 -3.85 1.11 -6.03
C GLY A 77 -3.29 2.01 -7.12
N ASP A 78 -3.00 1.47 -8.29
CA ASP A 78 -2.43 2.17 -9.44
C ASP A 78 -3.32 3.31 -9.91
N TRP A 79 -4.62 3.06 -10.02
CA TRP A 79 -5.61 4.07 -10.39
C TRP A 79 -5.61 5.27 -9.42
N LEU A 80 -5.52 5.01 -8.11
CA LEU A 80 -5.44 6.07 -7.09
C LEU A 80 -4.11 6.81 -7.08
N VAL A 81 -3.01 6.09 -7.39
CA VAL A 81 -1.67 6.69 -7.49
C VAL A 81 -1.60 7.61 -8.70
N HIS A 82 -2.05 7.15 -9.86
CA HIS A 82 -2.12 7.96 -11.08
C HIS A 82 -3.02 9.20 -10.89
N GLY A 83 -4.14 9.05 -10.17
CA GLY A 83 -5.05 10.15 -9.88
C GLY A 83 -4.48 11.24 -8.97
N LYS A 84 -3.29 11.05 -8.38
CA LYS A 84 -2.73 11.98 -7.38
C LYS A 84 -2.57 13.40 -7.90
N ASP A 85 -2.03 13.53 -9.09
CA ASP A 85 -1.60 14.83 -9.64
C ASP A 85 -2.74 15.53 -10.41
N HIS A 86 -3.84 14.83 -10.67
CA HIS A 86 -4.94 15.30 -11.52
C HIS A 86 -6.25 15.50 -10.75
N TYR A 87 -6.42 14.88 -9.58
CA TYR A 87 -7.69 14.87 -8.86
C TYR A 87 -7.49 14.95 -7.33
N THR A 88 -7.87 16.09 -6.74
CA THR A 88 -7.90 16.32 -5.28
C THR A 88 -8.90 15.39 -4.57
N ASP A 89 -10.06 15.11 -5.18
CA ASP A 89 -11.14 14.30 -4.59
C ASP A 89 -11.05 12.79 -4.91
N ARG A 90 -9.89 12.31 -5.37
CA ARG A 90 -9.71 10.93 -5.86
C ARG A 90 -10.17 9.85 -4.88
N TYR A 91 -10.00 10.07 -3.57
CA TYR A 91 -10.44 9.12 -2.56
C TYR A 91 -11.97 9.10 -2.39
N GLN A 92 -12.64 10.26 -2.41
CA GLN A 92 -14.11 10.32 -2.38
C GLN A 92 -14.72 9.66 -3.62
N ARG A 93 -14.11 9.86 -4.79
CA ARG A 93 -14.52 9.16 -6.02
C ARG A 93 -14.23 7.66 -5.94
N GLY A 94 -13.07 7.27 -5.40
CA GLY A 94 -12.72 5.87 -5.19
C GLY A 94 -13.67 5.13 -4.27
N ILE A 95 -14.07 5.75 -3.16
CA ILE A 95 -15.07 5.18 -2.24
C ILE A 95 -16.42 4.99 -2.96
N ARG A 96 -16.89 6.02 -3.68
CA ARG A 96 -18.16 5.95 -4.42
C ARG A 96 -18.15 4.89 -5.54
N THR A 97 -17.04 4.76 -6.26
CA THR A 97 -16.94 3.86 -7.42
C THR A 97 -16.64 2.42 -7.02
N ALA A 98 -15.69 2.21 -6.11
CA ALA A 98 -15.25 0.87 -5.71
C ALA A 98 -16.07 0.29 -4.55
N GLY A 99 -16.81 1.12 -3.80
CA GLY A 99 -17.56 0.68 -2.62
C GLY A 99 -16.67 0.24 -1.45
N LEU A 100 -15.37 0.57 -1.48
CA LEU A 100 -14.41 0.20 -0.46
C LEU A 100 -14.17 1.35 0.53
N GLN A 101 -13.83 0.97 1.76
CA GLN A 101 -13.49 1.93 2.81
C GLN A 101 -12.22 2.71 2.46
N TYR A 102 -12.17 3.97 2.92
CA TYR A 102 -11.04 4.87 2.71
C TYR A 102 -9.69 4.22 3.07
N GLN A 103 -9.62 3.58 4.24
CA GLN A 103 -8.39 2.98 4.76
C GLN A 103 -7.86 1.87 3.84
N THR A 104 -8.75 1.05 3.27
CA THR A 104 -8.39 -0.01 2.32
C THR A 104 -7.79 0.58 1.04
N LEU A 105 -8.46 1.59 0.47
CA LEU A 105 -7.98 2.28 -0.73
C LEU A 105 -6.65 3.00 -0.49
N ARG A 106 -6.48 3.60 0.69
CA ARG A 106 -5.22 4.22 1.10
C ARG A 106 -4.10 3.19 1.22
N ASN A 107 -4.38 2.02 1.78
CA ASN A 107 -3.42 0.92 1.86
C ASN A 107 -3.00 0.43 0.47
N TYR A 108 -3.96 0.19 -0.43
CA TYR A 108 -3.68 -0.23 -1.81
C TYR A 108 -2.80 0.77 -2.55
N ALA A 109 -3.14 2.07 -2.49
CA ALA A 109 -2.33 3.12 -3.08
C ALA A 109 -0.93 3.23 -2.44
N TRP A 110 -0.80 2.94 -1.15
CA TRP A 110 0.50 2.95 -0.48
C TRP A 110 1.38 1.79 -0.95
N VAL A 111 0.89 0.56 -0.98
CA VAL A 111 1.65 -0.60 -1.48
C VAL A 111 2.00 -0.43 -2.96
N ALA A 112 1.05 0.02 -3.79
CA ALA A 112 1.27 0.26 -5.22
C ALA A 112 2.41 1.27 -5.50
N ARG A 113 2.58 2.29 -4.65
CA ARG A 113 3.72 3.24 -4.75
C ARG A 113 5.04 2.63 -4.29
N ARG A 114 5.00 1.71 -3.34
CA ARG A 114 6.22 1.08 -2.79
C ARG A 114 6.78 0.03 -3.74
N PHE A 115 5.93 -0.55 -4.58
CA PHE A 115 6.29 -1.53 -5.61
C PHE A 115 5.83 -1.03 -6.98
N GLU A 116 6.71 -0.31 -7.67
CA GLU A 116 6.52 0.02 -9.08
C GLU A 116 6.30 -1.25 -9.92
N PHE A 117 5.64 -1.12 -11.07
CA PHE A 117 5.17 -2.25 -11.86
C PHE A 117 6.25 -3.32 -12.13
N GLY A 118 7.49 -2.90 -12.43
CA GLY A 118 8.61 -3.80 -12.71
C GLY A 118 9.16 -4.56 -11.50
N ARG A 119 8.86 -4.12 -10.26
CA ARG A 119 9.29 -4.77 -9.01
C ARG A 119 8.26 -5.78 -8.47
N ARG A 120 7.06 -5.84 -9.07
CA ARG A 120 5.99 -6.74 -8.62
C ARG A 120 6.26 -8.15 -9.12
N ARG A 121 6.13 -9.13 -8.22
CA ARG A 121 6.40 -10.53 -8.55
C ARG A 121 5.09 -11.26 -8.81
N HIS A 122 4.88 -11.72 -10.04
CA HIS A 122 3.66 -12.42 -10.44
C HIS A 122 3.42 -13.72 -9.66
N ALA A 123 4.49 -14.34 -9.13
CA ALA A 123 4.40 -15.52 -8.28
C ALA A 123 3.92 -15.22 -6.84
N LEU A 124 3.87 -13.94 -6.45
CA LEU A 124 3.52 -13.49 -5.10
C LEU A 124 2.28 -12.60 -5.12
N THR A 125 1.39 -12.84 -4.15
CA THR A 125 0.14 -12.08 -4.04
C THR A 125 0.38 -10.63 -3.62
N PHE A 126 -0.60 -9.75 -3.83
CA PHE A 126 -0.61 -8.38 -3.31
C PHE A 126 -0.31 -8.35 -1.81
N GLN A 127 -0.86 -9.31 -1.05
CA GLN A 127 -0.67 -9.35 0.39
C GLN A 127 0.80 -9.61 0.78
N HIS A 128 1.56 -10.43 0.04
CA HIS A 128 2.99 -10.60 0.31
C HIS A 128 3.72 -9.27 0.29
N HIS A 129 3.45 -8.47 -0.74
CA HIS A 129 4.03 -7.14 -0.90
C HIS A 129 3.57 -6.21 0.22
N ALA A 130 2.30 -6.28 0.62
CA ALA A 130 1.76 -5.47 1.72
C ALA A 130 2.48 -5.72 3.07
N GLU A 131 2.85 -6.97 3.39
CA GLU A 131 3.55 -7.30 4.65
C GLU A 131 4.91 -6.63 4.78
N ILE A 132 5.61 -6.45 3.65
CA ILE A 132 6.98 -5.94 3.61
C ILE A 132 7.05 -4.49 3.11
N ALA A 133 5.92 -3.91 2.73
CA ALA A 133 5.84 -2.55 2.17
C ALA A 133 6.38 -1.48 3.11
N SER A 134 6.53 -1.73 4.41
CA SER A 134 7.14 -0.78 5.35
C SER A 134 8.66 -0.89 5.44
N LEU A 135 9.26 -1.97 4.94
CA LEU A 135 10.71 -2.22 5.03
C LEU A 135 11.50 -1.35 4.05
N PRO A 136 12.82 -1.15 4.25
CA PRO A 136 13.73 -0.63 3.22
C PRO A 136 13.67 -1.45 1.93
N VAL A 137 14.05 -0.83 0.79
CA VAL A 137 13.93 -1.46 -0.53
C VAL A 137 14.77 -2.74 -0.62
N GLU A 138 15.96 -2.71 -0.03
CA GLU A 138 16.91 -3.81 -0.01
C GLU A 138 16.35 -5.02 0.75
N GLU A 139 15.73 -4.77 1.91
CA GLU A 139 15.04 -5.81 2.67
C GLU A 139 13.80 -6.33 1.94
N GLN A 140 13.05 -5.46 1.25
CA GLN A 140 11.92 -5.89 0.44
C GLN A 140 12.34 -6.92 -0.61
N GLU A 141 13.39 -6.63 -1.39
CA GLU A 141 13.88 -7.56 -2.42
C GLU A 141 14.32 -8.89 -1.82
N LEU A 142 15.07 -8.84 -0.70
CA LEU A 142 15.50 -10.05 0.01
C LEU A 142 14.32 -10.93 0.44
N TRP A 143 13.27 -10.32 0.99
CA TRP A 143 12.10 -11.05 1.47
C TRP A 143 11.23 -11.57 0.33
N LEU A 144 11.12 -10.82 -0.78
CA LEU A 144 10.44 -11.28 -1.97
C LEU A 144 11.17 -12.47 -2.60
N ASP A 145 12.51 -12.42 -2.72
CA ASP A 145 13.33 -13.53 -3.22
C ASP A 145 13.11 -14.80 -2.41
N ARG A 146 13.19 -14.68 -1.08
CA ARG A 146 12.98 -15.82 -0.18
C ARG A 146 11.56 -16.37 -0.30
N ALA A 147 10.55 -15.50 -0.36
CA ALA A 147 9.17 -15.93 -0.45
C ALA A 147 8.89 -16.67 -1.77
N GLU A 148 9.44 -16.19 -2.88
CA GLU A 148 9.28 -16.80 -4.20
C GLU A 148 10.02 -18.15 -4.29
N GLN A 149 11.30 -18.17 -3.93
CA GLN A 149 12.14 -19.38 -3.97
C GLN A 149 11.58 -20.50 -3.09
N LYS A 150 11.13 -20.16 -1.88
CA LYS A 150 10.60 -21.12 -0.91
C LYS A 150 9.09 -21.34 -1.05
N LYS A 151 8.46 -20.69 -2.04
CA LYS A 151 7.00 -20.72 -2.29
C LYS A 151 6.20 -20.49 -1.00
N TRP A 152 6.61 -19.48 -0.23
CA TRP A 152 5.97 -19.17 1.03
C TRP A 152 4.56 -18.66 0.82
N THR A 153 3.68 -19.05 1.74
CA THR A 153 2.43 -18.35 1.99
C THR A 153 2.70 -17.05 2.75
N THR A 154 1.76 -16.11 2.69
CA THR A 154 1.85 -14.85 3.45
C THR A 154 2.02 -15.11 4.95
N LYS A 155 1.41 -16.16 5.49
CA LYS A 155 1.55 -16.55 6.90
C LYS A 155 2.98 -16.97 7.23
N GLN A 156 3.63 -17.73 6.35
CA GLN A 156 5.03 -18.13 6.51
C GLN A 156 5.96 -16.91 6.41
N LEU A 157 5.71 -16.00 5.47
CA LEU A 157 6.45 -14.74 5.38
C LEU A 157 6.33 -13.93 6.69
N ARG A 158 5.13 -13.75 7.23
CA ARG A 158 4.92 -13.10 8.55
C ARG A 158 5.64 -13.82 9.69
N GLY A 159 5.70 -15.15 9.64
CA GLY A 159 6.46 -15.94 10.61
C GLY A 159 7.95 -15.64 10.54
N ALA A 160 8.52 -15.69 9.34
CA ALA A 160 9.93 -15.44 9.11
C ALA A 160 10.35 -14.00 9.45
N LEU A 161 9.51 -13.01 9.12
CA LEU A 161 9.73 -11.61 9.51
C LEU A 161 9.77 -11.42 11.04
N ARG A 162 8.90 -12.13 11.78
CA ARG A 162 8.90 -12.07 13.25
C ARG A 162 10.15 -12.70 13.85
N MET A 163 10.61 -13.82 13.30
CA MET A 163 11.85 -14.47 13.73
C MET A 163 13.07 -13.60 13.44
N ALA A 164 13.16 -13.00 12.25
CA ALA A 164 14.27 -12.13 11.89
C ALA A 164 14.38 -10.90 12.82
N ARG A 165 13.25 -10.32 13.23
CA ARG A 165 13.23 -9.21 14.20
C ARG A 165 13.60 -9.62 15.62
N ALA A 166 13.42 -10.90 15.97
CA ALA A 166 13.79 -11.44 17.28
C ALA A 166 15.28 -11.82 17.33
N ASP A 167 15.83 -12.26 16.20
CA ASP A 167 17.24 -12.63 16.04
C ASP A 167 18.17 -11.43 15.80
N GLU A 168 17.63 -10.25 15.45
CA GLU A 168 18.41 -9.01 15.57
C GLU A 168 18.70 -8.76 17.06
N PRO A 169 19.95 -8.90 17.55
CA PRO A 169 20.28 -8.31 18.84
C PRO A 169 19.89 -6.85 18.75
N ARG A 170 19.26 -6.30 19.81
CA ARG A 170 18.90 -4.87 19.94
C ARG A 170 20.13 -4.00 19.67
N SER A 171 20.45 -3.83 18.40
CA SER A 171 21.69 -3.26 17.92
C SER A 171 21.42 -1.79 17.81
N ALA A 172 22.20 -1.03 18.58
CA ALA A 172 22.49 0.41 18.62
C ALA A 172 21.81 1.41 17.65
N LYS A 173 21.24 1.01 16.51
CA LYS A 173 20.47 1.85 15.58
C LYS A 173 19.12 2.32 16.13
N GLN A 174 18.57 1.68 17.17
CA GLN A 174 17.31 2.11 17.79
C GLN A 174 17.50 3.17 18.89
N LEU A 175 18.75 3.52 19.21
CA LEU A 175 19.10 4.54 20.20
C LEU A 175 19.25 5.96 19.61
N GLU A 176 19.10 6.12 18.29
CA GLU A 176 18.72 7.42 17.71
C GLU A 176 17.27 7.71 18.12
N THR A 177 17.16 8.33 19.29
CA THR A 177 15.95 8.49 20.07
C THR A 177 15.07 9.53 19.39
N THR A 178 14.32 9.14 18.36
CA THR A 178 13.20 9.97 17.86
C THR A 178 12.08 9.95 18.91
N ARG A 179 12.29 10.67 20.02
CA ARG A 179 11.26 10.95 21.02
C ARG A 179 10.39 12.06 20.47
N ARG A 180 9.20 11.70 19.98
CA ARG A 180 8.23 12.67 19.46
C ARG A 180 7.59 13.42 20.62
N LEU A 181 7.89 14.71 20.74
CA LEU A 181 7.20 15.60 21.67
C LEU A 181 5.90 16.09 21.02
N ALA A 182 4.75 15.74 21.58
CA ALA A 182 3.47 16.28 21.14
C ALA A 182 3.33 17.73 21.62
N LEU A 183 3.43 18.68 20.69
CA LEU A 183 3.24 20.10 20.99
C LEU A 183 1.81 20.53 20.65
N PRO A 184 1.11 21.24 21.55
CA PRO A 184 -0.13 21.91 21.21
C PRO A 184 0.08 22.87 20.03
N GLY A 185 -0.86 22.89 19.07
CA GLY A 185 -0.73 23.71 17.85
C GLY A 185 -0.54 25.21 18.13
N SER A 186 -1.03 25.70 19.26
CA SER A 186 -0.81 27.07 19.72
C SER A 186 0.66 27.40 19.98
N ARG A 187 1.44 26.46 20.54
CA ARG A 187 2.89 26.66 20.78
C ARG A 187 3.67 26.63 19.48
N LEU A 188 3.30 25.75 18.55
CA LEU A 188 3.95 25.63 17.25
C LEU A 188 3.82 26.92 16.42
N GLN A 189 2.64 27.54 16.44
CA GLN A 189 2.41 28.82 15.76
C GLN A 189 3.28 29.95 16.33
N TRP A 190 3.47 29.98 17.65
CA TRP A 190 4.31 30.97 18.30
C TRP A 190 5.79 30.78 17.96
N TRP A 191 6.28 29.54 17.95
CA TRP A 191 7.67 29.25 17.55
C TRP A 191 7.93 29.55 16.08
N HIS A 192 6.96 29.28 15.21
CA HIS A 192 7.07 29.63 13.79
C HIS A 192 7.20 31.15 13.60
N LYS A 193 6.42 31.93 14.35
CA LYS A 193 6.51 33.40 14.31
C LYS A 193 7.86 33.92 14.84
N ALA A 194 8.39 33.29 15.89
CA ALA A 194 9.70 33.65 16.44
C ALA A 194 10.83 33.32 15.47
N ALA A 195 10.79 32.14 14.84
CA ALA A 195 11.77 31.73 13.82
C ALA A 195 11.81 32.69 12.62
N GLU A 196 10.63 33.10 12.12
CA GLU A 196 10.51 34.06 11.02
C GLU A 196 11.10 35.42 11.38
N GLN A 197 10.92 35.90 12.62
CA GLN A 197 11.52 37.14 13.10
C GLN A 197 13.05 37.06 13.22
N SER A 198 13.58 35.88 13.53
CA SER A 198 15.01 35.60 13.55
C SER A 198 15.59 35.33 12.15
N GLY A 199 14.76 35.31 11.10
CA GLY A 199 15.19 35.02 9.73
C GLY A 199 15.60 33.56 9.49
N LEU A 200 15.23 32.65 10.39
CA LEU A 200 15.59 31.24 10.34
C LEU A 200 14.38 30.36 10.03
N GLY A 201 14.63 29.18 9.45
CA GLY A 201 13.62 28.13 9.38
C GLY A 201 13.29 27.62 10.79
N LEU A 202 12.03 27.24 11.03
CA LEU A 202 11.56 26.78 12.35
C LEU A 202 12.43 25.66 12.95
N GLU A 203 12.84 24.69 12.15
CA GLU A 203 13.68 23.57 12.61
C GLU A 203 15.04 24.05 13.11
N GLN A 204 15.72 24.88 12.32
CA GLN A 204 17.02 25.45 12.68
C GLN A 204 16.91 26.36 13.91
N TRP A 205 15.89 27.21 13.95
CA TRP A 205 15.65 28.10 15.08
C TRP A 205 15.41 27.33 16.39
N VAL A 206 14.63 26.24 16.35
CA VAL A 206 14.38 25.40 17.54
C VAL A 206 15.68 24.77 18.04
N LEU A 207 16.53 24.25 17.15
CA LEU A 207 17.81 23.66 17.53
C LEU A 207 18.74 24.69 18.17
N GLU A 208 18.97 25.83 17.50
CA GLU A 208 19.86 26.87 18.02
C GLU A 208 19.37 27.44 19.37
N THR A 209 18.06 27.62 19.52
CA THR A 209 17.47 28.12 20.77
C THR A 209 17.61 27.11 21.90
N LEU A 210 17.36 25.82 21.64
CA LEU A 210 17.49 24.78 22.66
C LEU A 210 18.96 24.54 23.04
N ASP A 211 19.86 24.54 22.07
CA ASP A 211 21.30 24.37 22.31
C ASP A 211 21.88 25.54 23.11
N SER A 212 21.49 26.78 22.79
CA SER A 212 21.90 27.96 23.56
C SER A 212 21.36 27.93 24.99
N ALA A 213 20.11 27.51 25.19
CA ALA A 213 19.52 27.41 26.52
C ALA A 213 20.15 26.28 27.34
N ALA A 214 20.48 25.16 26.69
CA ALA A 214 21.20 24.06 27.32
C ALA A 214 22.62 24.48 27.72
N GLY A 215 23.34 25.20 26.84
CA GLY A 215 24.67 25.75 27.14
C GLY A 215 24.66 26.66 28.36
N GLN A 216 23.75 27.64 28.40
CA GLN A 216 23.60 28.54 29.55
C GLN A 216 23.33 27.80 30.86
N ALA A 217 22.40 26.83 30.83
CA ALA A 217 22.08 26.06 32.02
C ALA A 217 23.25 25.20 32.52
N LEU A 218 24.06 24.65 31.60
CA LEU A 218 25.24 23.86 31.96
C LEU A 218 26.39 24.72 32.47
N ASP A 219 26.60 25.90 31.87
CA ASP A 219 27.61 26.87 32.30
C ASP A 219 27.27 27.42 33.70
N GLU A 220 26.00 27.76 33.95
CA GLU A 220 25.52 28.16 35.29
C GLU A 220 25.75 27.07 36.34
N MET A 221 25.54 25.80 35.99
CA MET A 221 25.82 24.68 36.89
C MET A 221 27.31 24.53 37.21
N ALA A 222 28.19 24.70 36.22
CA ALA A 222 29.63 24.60 36.41
C ALA A 222 30.19 25.75 37.29
N GLU A 223 29.71 26.97 37.09
CA GLU A 223 30.09 28.12 37.92
C GLU A 223 29.66 27.94 39.38
N MET A 224 28.47 27.37 39.63
CA MET A 224 28.00 27.08 40.98
C MET A 224 28.85 26.01 41.68
N GLU A 225 29.31 24.98 40.97
CA GLU A 225 30.20 23.95 41.52
C GLU A 225 31.59 24.49 41.87
N GLU A 226 32.19 25.34 41.02
CA GLU A 226 33.48 25.98 41.32
C GLU A 226 33.42 26.90 42.54
N VAL A 227 32.32 27.64 42.72
CA VAL A 227 32.13 28.51 43.89
C VAL A 227 31.99 27.68 45.17
N GLN A 228 31.30 26.54 45.10
CA GLN A 228 31.12 25.61 46.22
C GLN A 228 32.45 24.92 46.61
N GLU A 229 33.29 24.58 45.64
CA GLU A 229 34.60 23.96 45.86
C GLU A 229 35.61 24.95 46.45
N ARG A 230 35.64 26.18 45.95
CA ARG A 230 36.48 27.27 46.52
C ARG A 230 36.08 27.64 47.94
N ALA A 231 34.79 27.62 48.25
CA ALA A 231 34.28 27.84 49.61
C ALA A 231 34.64 26.69 50.57
N SER A 232 34.78 25.47 50.06
CA SER A 232 35.16 24.28 50.86
C SER A 232 36.67 24.15 51.11
N ILE A 233 37.51 24.76 50.27
CA ILE A 233 38.98 24.79 50.43
C ILE A 233 39.43 25.94 51.36
N SER A 234 38.58 26.96 51.56
CA SER A 234 38.88 28.12 52.42
C SER A 234 38.31 28.02 53.85
N ALA A 235 37.66 26.91 54.19
CA ALA A 235 37.12 26.60 55.53
C ALA A 235 37.99 25.58 56.26
#